data_AF-A0AAW0XMP7-F1
#
_entry.id   AF-A0AAW0XMP7-F1
#
_cell.length_a   1.000
_cell.length_b   1.000
_cell.length_c   1.000
_cell.angle_alpha   90.00
_cell.angle_beta   90.00
_cell.angle_gamma   90.00
#
_symmetry.space_group_name_H-M   'P 1'
#
loop_
_entity.id
_entity.type
_entity.pdbx_description
1 polymer ?
#
loop_
_entity_poly.entity_id
_entity_poly.type
_entity_poly.pdbx_seq_one_letter_code
_entity_poly.pdbx_strand_id
1 'polypeptide(L)'
;GFLSTGDASSLGNWGLLDQRLAMLWVRKHAHSFGAHRDKFLLVGNSAGAASVILHLVSPLSRGLFTRAVALSGCSLAPWSLQTRPQHFAQKLAADVGCPQTPSQALVDCLRLADASTINQVYEKNNLMDGLWLAFAPVVEGDLPNVFLPQSPRSVLEKGSVPPVPLIMTLTRDEVSIWFRKRNNNISLTDAEEWMDMLMKQKYPELDALPLASVTHAVRAAYLYLHGHHATNAAPHPVVPIKVMAELISDLGLRVPCVEEAGLLSRWTNLYFAEFSYASPDDVRVGDQDWIGSYHESELQFMFGQPFLGLKNTLRSPHDRTVAATFMALF
;
A
#
# COMPACT_ATOMS: atom_id res chain seq x y z
N GLY A 1 8.43 13.24 5.78
CA GLY A 1 7.90 12.79 4.48
C GLY A 1 6.48 13.25 4.20
N PHE A 2 5.54 13.03 5.12
CA PHE A 2 4.10 13.19 4.82
C PHE A 2 3.29 13.99 5.86
N LEU A 3 3.96 14.72 6.77
CA LEU A 3 3.26 15.59 7.71
C LEU A 3 2.48 16.68 6.95
N SER A 4 1.18 16.75 7.18
CA SER A 4 0.29 17.76 6.61
C SER A 4 -0.63 18.33 7.68
N THR A 5 -0.80 19.64 7.68
CA THR A 5 -1.73 20.34 8.58
C THR A 5 -3.10 20.53 7.95
N GLY A 6 -3.31 20.06 6.71
CA GLY A 6 -4.55 20.30 5.95
C GLY A 6 -4.72 21.74 5.46
N ASP A 7 -3.67 22.56 5.59
CA ASP A 7 -3.61 23.97 5.18
C ASP A 7 -2.22 24.33 4.65
N ALA A 8 -2.00 25.61 4.33
CA ALA A 8 -0.75 26.10 3.74
C ALA A 8 0.48 26.03 4.68
N SER A 9 0.33 25.77 5.98
CA SER A 9 1.48 25.68 6.90
C SER A 9 2.33 24.42 6.66
N SER A 10 1.70 23.31 6.27
CA SER A 10 2.37 22.12 5.73
C SER A 10 1.42 21.36 4.81
N LEU A 11 1.68 21.43 3.51
CA LEU A 11 0.85 20.78 2.49
C LEU A 11 0.88 19.25 2.59
N GLY A 12 2.05 18.69 2.91
CA GLY A 12 2.30 17.24 2.87
C GLY A 12 3.04 16.83 1.61
N ASN A 13 2.97 15.54 1.27
CA ASN A 13 3.52 14.96 0.03
C ASN A 13 5.03 15.20 -0.24
N TRP A 14 5.81 15.64 0.75
CA TRP A 14 7.25 15.88 0.59
C TRP A 14 8.00 14.65 0.06
N GLY A 15 7.65 13.45 0.53
CA GLY A 15 8.25 12.20 0.02
C GLY A 15 7.95 11.93 -1.47
N LEU A 16 6.78 12.34 -1.97
CA LEU A 16 6.44 12.23 -3.40
C LEU A 16 7.14 13.32 -4.22
N LEU A 17 7.34 14.52 -3.63
CA LEU A 17 8.13 15.58 -4.24
C LEU A 17 9.62 15.19 -4.34
N ASP A 18 10.15 14.45 -3.36
CA ASP A 18 11.49 13.88 -3.41
C ASP A 18 11.62 12.85 -4.54
N GLN A 19 10.65 11.93 -4.68
CA GLN A 19 10.61 10.98 -5.80
C GLN A 19 10.52 11.71 -7.15
N ARG A 20 9.72 12.76 -7.25
CA ARG A 20 9.64 13.60 -8.45
C ARG A 20 10.98 14.27 -8.77
N LEU A 21 11.67 14.81 -7.76
CA LEU A 21 12.98 15.43 -7.93
C LEU A 21 14.01 14.40 -8.43
N ALA A 22 13.98 13.19 -7.89
CA ALA A 22 14.81 12.09 -8.37
C ALA A 22 14.52 11.74 -9.84
N MET A 23 13.24 11.66 -10.25
CA MET A 23 12.89 11.43 -11.65
C MET A 23 13.38 12.56 -12.57
N LEU A 24 13.27 13.81 -12.15
CA LEU A 24 13.82 14.95 -12.90
C LEU A 24 15.35 14.86 -13.05
N TRP A 25 16.05 14.46 -11.98
CA TRP A 25 17.49 14.25 -12.02
C TRP A 25 17.86 13.14 -13.00
N VAL A 26 17.18 11.99 -12.94
CA VAL A 26 17.39 10.87 -13.87
C VAL A 26 17.17 11.33 -15.30
N ARG A 27 16.06 12.00 -15.61
CA ARG A 27 15.82 12.54 -16.97
C ARG A 27 16.91 13.49 -17.44
N LYS A 28 17.50 14.28 -16.53
CA LYS A 28 18.55 15.24 -16.85
C LYS A 28 19.92 14.57 -17.04
N HIS A 29 20.21 13.50 -16.31
CA HIS A 29 21.56 12.95 -16.18
C HIS A 29 21.75 11.53 -16.74
N ALA A 30 20.68 10.75 -16.95
CA ALA A 30 20.74 9.34 -17.39
C ALA A 30 21.58 9.10 -18.65
N HIS A 31 21.55 10.02 -19.62
CA HIS A 31 22.38 9.93 -20.83
C HIS A 31 23.89 9.82 -20.56
N SER A 32 24.39 10.40 -19.46
CA SER A 32 25.80 10.31 -19.05
C SER A 32 26.17 8.91 -18.57
N PHE A 33 25.18 8.08 -18.27
CA PHE A 33 25.31 6.68 -17.87
C PHE A 33 24.92 5.71 -19.00
N GLY A 34 24.75 6.20 -20.24
CA GLY A 34 24.37 5.39 -21.40
C GLY A 34 22.87 5.06 -21.50
N ALA A 35 22.04 5.61 -20.61
CA ALA A 35 20.60 5.37 -20.63
C ALA A 35 19.84 6.35 -21.54
N HIS A 36 18.80 5.85 -22.22
CA HIS A 36 17.92 6.66 -23.07
C HIS A 36 16.90 7.42 -22.23
N ARG A 37 16.90 8.76 -22.32
CA ARG A 37 15.99 9.64 -21.58
C ARG A 37 14.49 9.37 -21.86
N ASP A 38 14.18 8.86 -23.05
CA ASP A 38 12.81 8.56 -23.50
C ASP A 38 12.37 7.11 -23.22
N LYS A 39 13.22 6.31 -22.55
CA LYS A 39 12.91 4.95 -22.10
C LYS A 39 12.95 4.90 -20.58
N PHE A 40 12.12 5.70 -19.94
CA PHE A 40 12.00 5.72 -18.49
C PHE A 40 10.81 4.86 -18.07
N LEU A 41 11.11 3.72 -17.43
CA LEU A 41 10.19 2.87 -16.70
C LEU A 41 10.21 3.23 -15.21
N LEU A 42 9.07 3.62 -14.64
CA LEU A 42 8.90 3.83 -13.21
C LEU A 42 8.34 2.54 -12.58
N VAL A 43 9.07 1.95 -11.62
CA VAL A 43 8.64 0.72 -10.94
C VAL A 43 8.54 0.97 -9.45
N GLY A 44 7.48 0.47 -8.82
CA GLY A 44 7.34 0.47 -7.37
C GLY A 44 6.57 -0.77 -6.90
N ASN A 45 6.81 -1.15 -5.65
CA ASN A 45 6.07 -2.19 -4.96
C ASN A 45 5.42 -1.62 -3.68
N SER A 46 4.26 -2.15 -3.26
CA SER A 46 3.59 -1.74 -2.02
C SER A 46 3.26 -0.22 -2.01
N ALA A 47 3.69 0.51 -0.98
CA ALA A 47 3.61 1.97 -0.94
C ALA A 47 4.33 2.65 -2.14
N GLY A 48 5.37 2.02 -2.68
CA GLY A 48 6.01 2.44 -3.92
C GLY A 48 5.09 2.26 -5.14
N ALA A 49 4.32 1.17 -5.21
CA ALA A 49 3.34 0.95 -6.29
C ALA A 49 2.20 1.96 -6.21
N ALA A 50 1.69 2.26 -5.01
CA ALA A 50 0.77 3.37 -4.80
C ALA A 50 1.40 4.70 -5.28
N SER A 51 2.67 4.95 -4.94
CA SER A 51 3.39 6.14 -5.41
C SER A 51 3.51 6.21 -6.93
N VAL A 52 3.72 5.09 -7.63
CA VAL A 52 3.71 5.03 -9.11
C VAL A 52 2.38 5.54 -9.65
N ILE A 53 1.26 5.06 -9.11
CA ILE A 53 -0.07 5.49 -9.56
C ILE A 53 -0.32 6.96 -9.18
N LEU A 54 0.10 7.40 -7.99
CA LEU A 54 0.01 8.81 -7.59
C LEU A 54 0.81 9.73 -8.53
N HIS A 55 2.00 9.31 -8.97
CA HIS A 55 2.77 9.99 -10.00
C HIS A 55 2.09 9.96 -11.38
N LEU A 56 1.35 8.90 -11.71
CA LEU A 56 0.57 8.81 -12.95
C LEU A 56 -0.56 9.84 -12.99
N VAL A 57 -1.27 10.03 -11.87
CA VAL A 57 -2.40 10.98 -11.78
C VAL A 57 -1.99 12.40 -11.40
N SER A 58 -0.76 12.61 -10.92
CA SER A 58 -0.24 13.92 -10.52
C SER A 58 0.06 14.81 -11.74
N PRO A 59 -0.47 16.05 -11.81
CA PRO A 59 -0.12 16.98 -12.88
C PRO A 59 1.38 17.35 -12.87
N LEU A 60 2.03 17.35 -11.69
CA LEU A 60 3.45 17.71 -11.57
C LEU A 60 4.40 16.67 -12.17
N SER A 61 3.94 15.42 -12.33
CA SER A 61 4.76 14.30 -12.78
C SER A 61 4.50 13.91 -14.23
N ARG A 62 3.58 14.60 -14.90
CA ARG A 62 3.20 14.34 -16.29
C ARG A 62 4.41 14.44 -17.22
N GLY A 63 4.64 13.38 -18.00
CA GLY A 63 5.74 13.30 -18.95
C GLY A 63 7.10 12.96 -18.35
N LEU A 64 7.19 12.67 -17.04
CA LEU A 64 8.47 12.30 -16.42
C LEU A 64 8.90 10.86 -16.74
N PHE A 65 7.93 9.95 -16.86
CA PHE A 65 8.16 8.55 -17.22
C PHE A 65 7.27 8.16 -18.41
N THR A 66 7.65 7.07 -19.07
CA THR A 66 7.04 6.60 -20.32
C THR A 66 6.33 5.26 -20.18
N ARG A 67 6.64 4.51 -19.13
CA ARG A 67 6.05 3.23 -18.75
C ARG A 67 6.02 3.14 -17.24
N ALA A 68 5.09 2.36 -16.69
CA ALA A 68 4.95 2.19 -15.26
C ALA A 68 4.70 0.72 -14.89
N VAL A 69 5.19 0.31 -13.72
CA VAL A 69 4.94 -0.98 -13.09
C VAL A 69 4.59 -0.74 -11.62
N ALA A 70 3.43 -1.22 -11.20
CA ALA A 70 2.92 -1.12 -9.84
C ALA A 70 2.67 -2.54 -9.29
N LEU A 71 3.58 -3.01 -8.43
CA LEU A 71 3.54 -4.36 -7.86
C LEU A 71 2.88 -4.33 -6.48
N SER A 72 1.82 -5.09 -6.26
CA SER A 72 1.18 -5.24 -4.95
C SER A 72 0.83 -3.92 -4.28
N GLY A 73 0.23 -2.99 -5.03
CA GLY A 73 -0.23 -1.71 -4.49
C GLY A 73 -0.92 -0.83 -5.53
N CYS A 74 -1.77 0.07 -5.05
CA CYS A 74 -2.64 0.93 -5.85
C CYS A 74 -3.00 2.18 -5.07
N SER A 75 -3.38 3.28 -5.74
CA SER A 75 -3.69 4.54 -5.06
C SER A 75 -5.08 4.57 -4.40
N LEU A 76 -5.96 3.62 -4.74
CA LEU A 76 -7.27 3.45 -4.11
C LEU A 76 -7.25 2.61 -2.83
N ALA A 77 -6.11 2.04 -2.44
CA ALA A 77 -6.01 1.27 -1.22
C ALA A 77 -6.21 2.18 0.01
N PRO A 78 -6.87 1.69 1.09
CA PRO A 78 -7.22 2.52 2.26
C PRO A 78 -6.01 3.09 3.00
N TRP A 79 -4.82 2.52 2.82
CA TRP A 79 -3.55 2.97 3.39
C TRP A 79 -2.76 3.93 2.49
N SER A 80 -3.20 4.16 1.25
CA SER A 80 -2.46 4.97 0.27
C SER A 80 -2.65 6.47 0.42
N LEU A 81 -3.75 6.91 1.05
CA LEU A 81 -4.04 8.31 1.32
C LEU A 81 -4.48 8.50 2.77
N GLN A 82 -4.02 9.59 3.39
CA GLN A 82 -4.46 9.99 4.72
C GLN A 82 -5.64 10.99 4.61
N THR A 83 -6.75 10.70 5.29
CA THR A 83 -8.00 11.48 5.23
C THR A 83 -8.17 12.48 6.38
N ARG A 84 -7.40 12.32 7.47
CA ARG A 84 -7.38 13.18 8.66
C ARG A 84 -5.97 13.72 8.97
N PRO A 85 -5.24 14.29 8.00
CA PRO A 85 -3.84 14.67 8.19
C PRO A 85 -3.62 15.66 9.35
N GLN A 86 -4.51 16.65 9.48
CA GLN A 86 -4.44 17.64 10.57
C GLN A 86 -4.51 16.99 11.96
N HIS A 87 -5.37 15.97 12.13
CA HIS A 87 -5.50 15.25 13.40
C HIS A 87 -4.18 14.56 13.78
N PHE A 88 -3.53 13.88 12.84
CA PHE A 88 -2.27 13.19 13.10
C PHE A 88 -1.10 14.16 13.27
N ALA A 89 -1.10 15.30 12.56
CA ALA A 89 -0.13 16.37 12.81
C ALA A 89 -0.26 16.94 14.22
N GLN A 90 -1.47 17.22 14.69
CA GLN A 90 -1.73 17.69 16.05
C GLN A 90 -1.36 16.65 17.11
N LYS A 91 -1.66 15.36 16.86
CA LYS A 91 -1.29 14.27 17.75
C LYS A 91 0.23 14.16 17.90
N LEU A 92 0.97 14.15 16.80
CA LEU A 92 2.43 14.15 16.84
C LEU A 92 2.98 15.38 17.54
N ALA A 93 2.42 16.56 17.28
CA ALA A 93 2.82 17.78 17.96
C ALA A 93 2.64 17.68 19.48
N ALA A 94 1.47 17.19 19.93
CA ALA A 94 1.20 16.94 21.34
C ALA A 94 2.25 16.02 21.97
N ASP A 95 2.56 14.92 21.28
CA ASP A 95 3.44 13.88 21.79
C ASP A 95 4.91 14.33 21.85
N VAL A 96 5.31 15.27 20.97
CA VAL A 96 6.64 15.91 20.97
C VAL A 96 6.72 17.10 21.95
N GLY A 97 5.58 17.57 22.48
CA GLY A 97 5.51 18.73 23.36
C GLY A 97 5.42 20.07 22.61
N CYS A 98 5.00 20.05 21.35
CA CYS A 98 4.75 21.22 20.51
C CYS A 98 3.31 21.73 20.63
N PRO A 99 3.06 23.03 20.36
CA PRO A 99 1.70 23.55 20.28
C PRO A 99 0.92 22.85 19.16
N GLN A 100 -0.36 22.59 19.39
CA GLN A 100 -1.25 21.97 18.40
C GLN A 100 -1.88 23.00 17.46
N THR A 101 -1.96 24.26 17.91
CA THR A 101 -2.54 25.39 17.18
C THR A 101 -1.77 26.68 17.52
N PRO A 102 -1.74 27.68 16.61
CA PRO A 102 -2.13 27.58 15.20
C PRO A 102 -1.19 26.65 14.41
N SER A 103 -1.62 26.17 13.24
CA SER A 103 -0.86 25.23 12.39
C SER A 103 0.59 25.68 12.15
N GLN A 104 0.81 26.99 11.97
CA GLN A 104 2.15 27.52 11.77
C GLN A 104 3.06 27.30 12.98
N ALA A 105 2.57 27.57 14.20
CA ALA A 105 3.33 27.37 15.44
C ALA A 105 3.64 25.88 15.67
N LEU A 106 2.69 25.00 15.33
CA LEU A 106 2.90 23.56 15.34
C LEU A 106 4.09 23.17 14.46
N VAL A 107 4.07 23.60 13.20
CA VAL A 107 5.10 23.22 12.22
C VAL A 107 6.45 23.83 12.59
N ASP A 108 6.48 25.08 13.03
CA ASP A 108 7.71 25.76 13.43
C ASP A 108 8.36 25.10 14.65
N CYS A 109 7.57 24.69 15.64
CA CYS A 109 8.08 23.91 16.77
C CYS A 109 8.62 22.54 16.32
N LEU A 110 7.89 21.79 15.48
CA LEU A 110 8.34 20.49 15.00
C LEU A 110 9.63 20.60 14.16
N ARG A 111 9.87 21.71 13.46
CA ARG A 111 11.13 21.97 12.73
C ARG A 111 12.33 22.19 13.64
N LEU A 112 12.11 22.65 14.87
CA LEU A 112 13.16 22.84 15.87
C LEU A 112 13.46 21.56 16.67
N ALA A 113 12.56 20.58 16.64
CA ALA A 113 12.75 19.30 17.30
C ALA A 113 13.75 18.42 16.52
N ASP A 114 14.56 17.66 17.26
CA ASP A 114 15.45 16.66 16.66
C ASP A 114 14.63 15.58 15.94
N ALA A 115 15.05 15.23 14.72
CA ALA A 115 14.38 14.18 13.94
C ALA A 115 14.36 12.83 14.67
N SER A 116 15.38 12.52 15.46
CA SER A 116 15.41 11.32 16.31
C SER A 116 14.32 11.33 17.37
N THR A 117 14.03 12.49 17.97
CA THR A 117 12.96 12.64 18.96
C THR A 117 11.60 12.41 18.32
N ILE A 118 11.36 12.99 17.15
CA ILE A 118 10.14 12.77 16.37
C ILE A 118 9.94 11.29 16.05
N ASN A 119 10.98 10.62 15.56
CA ASN A 119 10.91 9.18 15.22
C ASN A 119 10.67 8.31 16.44
N GLN A 120 11.36 8.58 17.56
CA GLN A 120 11.17 7.85 18.81
C GLN A 120 9.74 7.99 19.34
N VAL A 121 9.18 9.21 19.29
CA VAL A 121 7.81 9.46 19.70
C VAL A 121 6.82 8.73 18.79
N TYR A 122 7.01 8.81 17.48
CA TYR A 122 6.19 8.09 16.50
C TYR A 122 6.14 6.58 16.76
N GLU A 123 7.30 5.95 16.95
CA GLU A 123 7.42 4.53 17.23
C GLU A 123 6.86 4.15 18.61
N LYS A 124 7.24 4.89 19.66
CA LYS A 124 6.82 4.61 21.04
C LYS A 124 5.30 4.71 21.20
N ASN A 125 4.68 5.69 20.57
CA ASN A 125 3.25 5.92 20.69
C ASN A 125 2.43 5.16 19.64
N ASN A 126 3.09 4.39 18.77
CA ASN A 126 2.48 3.60 17.71
C ASN A 126 1.43 4.42 16.95
N LEU A 127 1.85 5.56 16.39
CA LEU A 127 0.95 6.49 15.71
C LEU A 127 0.39 5.84 14.43
N MET A 128 -0.79 5.25 14.56
CA MET A 128 -1.51 4.53 13.51
C MET A 128 -2.93 5.06 13.35
N ASP A 129 -3.48 4.89 12.15
CA ASP A 129 -4.87 5.14 11.78
C ASP A 129 -5.60 3.80 11.60
N GLY A 130 -6.14 3.29 12.72
CA GLY A 130 -6.66 1.92 12.76
C GLY A 130 -5.56 0.91 12.45
N LEU A 131 -5.69 0.21 11.31
CA LEU A 131 -4.70 -0.76 10.84
C LEU A 131 -3.60 -0.16 9.95
N TRP A 132 -3.65 1.14 9.64
CA TRP A 132 -2.79 1.77 8.64
C TRP A 132 -1.95 2.94 9.16
N LEU A 133 -1.09 3.46 8.29
CA LEU A 133 -0.14 4.52 8.61
C LEU A 133 -0.84 5.86 8.91
N ALA A 134 -0.43 6.51 10.01
CA ALA A 134 -0.89 7.86 10.34
C ALA A 134 -0.38 8.93 9.36
N PHE A 135 0.78 8.70 8.74
CA PHE A 135 1.41 9.63 7.80
C PHE A 135 1.56 8.96 6.43
N ALA A 136 0.67 9.34 5.52
CA ALA A 136 0.61 8.88 4.13
C ALA A 136 0.36 10.09 3.20
N PRO A 137 0.44 9.93 1.87
CA PRO A 137 0.09 11.00 0.94
C PRO A 137 -1.29 11.60 1.20
N VAL A 138 -1.48 12.86 0.82
CA VAL A 138 -2.73 13.61 1.05
C VAL A 138 -3.20 14.29 -0.24
N VAL A 139 -4.51 14.53 -0.34
CA VAL A 139 -5.05 15.42 -1.37
C VAL A 139 -4.92 16.86 -0.88
N GLU A 140 -4.17 17.68 -1.59
CA GLU A 140 -3.82 19.05 -1.20
C GLU A 140 -4.91 20.07 -1.59
N GLY A 141 -5.85 19.69 -2.47
CA GLY A 141 -6.96 20.53 -2.90
C GLY A 141 -6.56 21.65 -3.86
N ASP A 142 -7.36 22.72 -3.89
CA ASP A 142 -7.22 23.85 -4.82
C ASP A 142 -6.13 24.84 -4.39
N LEU A 143 -4.91 24.34 -4.23
CA LEU A 143 -3.71 25.14 -3.95
C LEU A 143 -2.81 25.17 -5.20
N PRO A 144 -2.10 26.28 -5.46
CA PRO A 144 -1.25 26.37 -6.63
C PRO A 144 -0.04 25.42 -6.52
N ASN A 145 0.32 24.79 -7.64
CA ASN A 145 1.53 23.97 -7.78
C ASN A 145 1.64 22.79 -6.78
N VAL A 146 0.52 22.15 -6.48
CA VAL A 146 0.45 20.97 -5.59
C VAL A 146 0.59 19.65 -6.34
N PHE A 147 1.01 18.61 -5.62
CA PHE A 147 1.26 17.29 -6.18
C PHE A 147 -0.05 16.54 -6.49
N LEU A 148 -1.03 16.59 -5.60
CA LEU A 148 -2.35 15.95 -5.75
C LEU A 148 -3.48 16.95 -5.48
N PRO A 149 -3.95 17.70 -6.51
CA PRO A 149 -5.05 18.65 -6.33
C PRO A 149 -6.41 17.96 -6.13
N GLN A 150 -6.57 16.73 -6.62
CA GLN A 150 -7.81 15.95 -6.53
C GLN A 150 -7.50 14.52 -6.09
N SER A 151 -8.51 13.82 -5.57
CA SER A 151 -8.36 12.40 -5.25
C SER A 151 -8.08 11.57 -6.51
N PRO A 152 -7.25 10.52 -6.43
CA PRO A 152 -6.98 9.64 -7.56
C PRO A 152 -8.26 9.09 -8.18
N ARG A 153 -9.22 8.63 -7.37
CA ARG A 153 -10.55 8.20 -7.84
C ARG A 153 -11.20 9.23 -8.77
N SER A 154 -11.22 10.50 -8.38
CA SER A 154 -11.82 11.56 -9.20
C SER A 154 -11.08 11.76 -10.53
N VAL A 155 -9.74 11.68 -10.52
CA VAL A 155 -8.92 11.79 -11.73
C VAL A 155 -9.17 10.62 -12.69
N LEU A 156 -9.26 9.40 -12.14
CA LEU A 156 -9.50 8.16 -12.86
C LEU A 156 -10.91 8.12 -13.48
N GLU A 157 -11.93 8.59 -12.77
CA GLU A 157 -13.32 8.65 -13.26
C GLU A 157 -13.49 9.71 -14.37
N LYS A 158 -12.80 10.86 -14.25
CA LYS A 158 -12.85 11.94 -15.24
C LYS A 158 -11.97 11.70 -16.49
N GLY A 159 -11.06 10.74 -16.43
CA GLY A 159 -10.16 10.42 -17.55
C GLY A 159 -9.01 11.38 -17.76
N SER A 160 -8.59 12.13 -16.73
CA SER A 160 -7.43 13.03 -16.80
C SER A 160 -6.08 12.28 -16.68
N VAL A 161 -6.05 11.01 -17.08
CA VAL A 161 -4.92 10.08 -16.95
C VAL A 161 -4.07 10.13 -18.24
N PRO A 162 -2.74 10.30 -18.16
CA PRO A 162 -1.89 10.24 -19.34
C PRO A 162 -1.80 8.79 -19.87
N PRO A 163 -1.65 8.58 -21.19
CA PRO A 163 -1.63 7.25 -21.81
C PRO A 163 -0.27 6.55 -21.64
N VAL A 164 0.13 6.31 -20.39
CA VAL A 164 1.36 5.61 -20.02
C VAL A 164 1.06 4.13 -19.87
N PRO A 165 1.65 3.22 -20.68
CA PRO A 165 1.46 1.79 -20.51
C PRO A 165 1.85 1.34 -19.09
N LEU A 166 0.98 0.51 -18.49
CA LEU A 166 1.06 0.14 -17.10
C LEU A 166 0.94 -1.38 -16.91
N ILE A 167 1.81 -1.94 -16.09
CA ILE A 167 1.63 -3.28 -15.52
C ILE A 167 1.26 -3.11 -14.06
N MET A 168 0.16 -3.75 -13.64
CA MET A 168 -0.20 -3.90 -12.24
C MET A 168 -0.11 -5.37 -11.87
N THR A 169 0.42 -5.67 -10.68
CA THR A 169 0.40 -7.04 -10.15
C THR A 169 -0.12 -7.08 -8.73
N LEU A 170 -0.57 -8.25 -8.32
CA LEU A 170 -0.83 -8.62 -6.92
C LEU A 170 -0.18 -9.96 -6.66
N THR A 171 0.18 -10.26 -5.42
CA THR A 171 0.46 -11.63 -5.01
C THR A 171 -0.82 -12.32 -4.55
N ARG A 172 -0.84 -13.66 -4.60
CA ARG A 172 -2.00 -14.43 -4.16
C ARG A 172 -2.34 -14.22 -2.69
N ASP A 173 -1.32 -14.26 -1.83
CA ASP A 173 -1.46 -14.32 -0.38
C ASP A 173 -0.92 -13.05 0.29
N GLU A 174 -1.15 -11.87 -0.29
CA GLU A 174 -0.59 -10.55 0.09
C GLU A 174 -0.22 -10.45 1.58
N VAL A 175 -1.19 -10.50 2.49
CA VAL A 175 -0.91 -10.16 3.89
C VAL A 175 -0.48 -11.34 4.78
N SER A 176 -0.39 -12.55 4.23
CA SER A 176 -0.18 -13.79 4.99
C SER A 176 1.10 -13.75 5.83
N ILE A 177 2.18 -13.14 5.30
CA ILE A 177 3.49 -13.08 5.96
C ILE A 177 3.46 -12.31 7.29
N TRP A 178 2.57 -11.33 7.44
CA TRP A 178 2.43 -10.55 8.68
C TRP A 178 1.82 -11.36 9.82
N PHE A 179 1.19 -12.49 9.48
CA PHE A 179 0.59 -13.42 10.44
C PHE A 179 1.48 -14.64 10.76
N ARG A 180 2.65 -14.77 10.13
CA ARG A 180 3.58 -15.91 10.29
C ARG A 180 3.95 -16.25 11.74
N LYS A 181 4.01 -15.25 12.63
CA LYS A 181 4.37 -15.43 14.05
C LYS A 181 3.14 -15.56 14.98
N ARG A 182 1.92 -15.52 14.44
CA ARG A 182 0.70 -15.62 15.23
C ARG A 182 0.26 -17.07 15.37
N ASN A 183 -0.59 -17.32 16.37
CA ASN A 183 -1.31 -18.58 16.48
C ASN A 183 -2.16 -18.81 15.22
N ASN A 184 -2.40 -20.07 14.89
CA ASN A 184 -3.23 -20.47 13.75
C ASN A 184 -4.67 -19.97 13.83
N ASN A 185 -5.08 -19.44 14.98
CA ASN A 185 -6.42 -18.96 15.28
C ASN A 185 -6.35 -17.58 15.97
N ILE A 186 -7.32 -16.72 15.68
CA ILE A 186 -7.61 -15.47 16.40
C ILE A 186 -8.96 -15.60 17.13
N SER A 187 -9.15 -14.89 18.24
CA SER A 187 -10.46 -14.87 18.91
C SER A 187 -11.52 -14.24 18.00
N LEU A 188 -12.78 -14.66 18.16
CA LEU A 188 -13.88 -14.08 17.39
C LEU A 188 -14.01 -12.57 17.63
N THR A 189 -13.82 -12.13 18.87
CA THR A 189 -13.89 -10.73 19.27
C THR A 189 -12.80 -9.89 18.61
N ASP A 190 -11.54 -10.34 18.65
CA ASP A 190 -10.46 -9.60 17.99
C ASP A 190 -10.68 -9.55 16.47
N ALA A 191 -11.19 -10.64 15.88
CA ALA A 191 -11.53 -10.66 14.46
C ALA A 191 -12.64 -9.64 14.13
N GLU A 192 -13.69 -9.55 14.95
CA GLU A 192 -14.76 -8.55 14.81
C GLU A 192 -14.23 -7.13 14.90
N GLU A 193 -13.41 -6.83 15.90
CA GLU A 193 -12.81 -5.49 16.06
C GLU A 193 -11.98 -5.09 14.84
N TRP A 194 -11.19 -6.02 14.30
CA TRP A 194 -10.34 -5.77 13.14
C TRP A 194 -11.15 -5.54 11.87
N MET A 195 -12.18 -6.35 11.66
CA MET A 195 -13.09 -6.18 10.52
C MET A 195 -13.90 -4.90 10.62
N ASP A 196 -14.40 -4.55 11.81
CA ASP A 196 -15.12 -3.29 12.02
C ASP A 196 -14.23 -2.08 11.73
N MET A 197 -12.94 -2.11 12.10
CA MET A 197 -12.00 -1.06 11.71
C MET A 197 -11.86 -0.94 10.19
N LEU A 198 -11.68 -2.06 9.49
CA LEU A 198 -11.57 -2.08 8.02
C LEU A 198 -12.84 -1.57 7.34
N MET A 199 -14.00 -2.01 7.82
CA MET A 199 -15.28 -1.66 7.24
C MET A 199 -15.66 -0.21 7.51
N LYS A 200 -15.40 0.32 8.72
CA LYS A 200 -15.59 1.76 9.02
C LYS A 200 -14.73 2.65 8.14
N GLN A 201 -13.52 2.23 7.82
CA GLN A 201 -12.64 3.04 6.99
C GLN A 201 -13.02 2.98 5.52
N LYS A 202 -13.46 1.81 5.04
CA LYS A 202 -13.94 1.65 3.67
C LYS A 202 -15.30 2.30 3.44
N TYR A 203 -16.17 2.25 4.44
CA TYR A 203 -17.56 2.73 4.42
C TYR A 203 -17.83 3.61 5.65
N PRO A 204 -17.24 4.82 5.72
CA PRO A 204 -17.39 5.72 6.87
C PRO A 204 -18.84 6.20 7.09
N GLU A 205 -19.71 6.03 6.10
CA GLU A 205 -21.13 6.33 6.15
C GLU A 205 -21.97 5.32 6.93
N LEU A 206 -21.43 4.13 7.22
CA LEU A 206 -22.14 3.11 8.00
C LEU A 206 -22.15 3.49 9.49
N ASP A 207 -23.34 3.55 10.09
CA ASP A 207 -23.50 3.63 11.54
C ASP A 207 -23.23 2.28 12.21
N ALA A 208 -23.13 2.28 13.55
CA ALA A 208 -22.64 1.13 14.31
C ALA A 208 -23.48 -0.15 14.10
N LEU A 209 -24.81 -0.03 14.00
CA LEU A 209 -25.71 -1.19 13.88
C LEU A 209 -25.63 -1.86 12.49
N PRO A 210 -25.72 -1.12 11.37
CA PRO A 210 -25.45 -1.64 10.02
C PRO A 210 -24.02 -2.14 9.86
N LEU A 211 -23.03 -1.46 10.43
CA LEU A 211 -21.65 -1.93 10.38
C LEU A 211 -21.50 -3.33 10.98
N ALA A 212 -22.00 -3.55 12.21
CA ALA A 212 -21.90 -4.86 12.86
C ALA A 212 -22.57 -5.97 12.02
N SER A 213 -23.70 -5.65 11.39
CA SER A 213 -24.42 -6.57 10.50
C SER A 213 -23.62 -6.90 9.23
N VAL A 214 -22.99 -5.88 8.63
CA VAL A 214 -22.15 -6.02 7.45
C VAL A 214 -20.88 -6.82 7.78
N THR A 215 -20.20 -6.50 8.88
CA THR A 215 -19.03 -7.25 9.36
C THR A 215 -19.37 -8.72 9.60
N HIS A 216 -20.51 -9.00 10.26
CA HIS A 216 -20.98 -10.36 10.46
C HIS A 216 -21.19 -11.10 9.14
N ALA A 217 -21.86 -10.48 8.17
CA ALA A 217 -22.15 -11.07 6.87
C ALA A 217 -20.86 -11.37 6.08
N VAL A 218 -19.92 -10.43 6.05
CA VAL A 218 -18.61 -10.61 5.38
C VAL A 218 -17.85 -11.76 6.02
N ARG A 219 -17.73 -11.79 7.35
CA ARG A 219 -17.08 -12.92 8.04
C ARG A 219 -17.74 -14.25 7.72
N ALA A 220 -19.07 -14.31 7.80
CA ALA A 220 -19.81 -15.54 7.54
C ALA A 220 -19.56 -16.05 6.12
N ALA A 221 -19.48 -15.16 5.13
CA ALA A 221 -19.12 -15.51 3.76
C ALA A 221 -17.70 -16.08 3.66
N TYR A 222 -16.70 -15.45 4.28
CA TYR A 222 -15.32 -15.96 4.24
C TYR A 222 -15.18 -17.30 4.96
N LEU A 223 -15.77 -17.45 6.15
CA LEU A 223 -15.81 -18.74 6.84
C LEU A 223 -16.47 -19.83 5.98
N TYR A 224 -17.58 -19.49 5.33
CA TYR A 224 -18.28 -20.39 4.40
C TYR A 224 -17.36 -20.82 3.24
N LEU A 225 -16.70 -19.88 2.57
CA LEU A 225 -15.81 -20.17 1.44
C LEU A 225 -14.63 -21.08 1.81
N HIS A 226 -14.21 -21.05 3.07
CA HIS A 226 -13.15 -21.90 3.62
C HIS A 226 -13.65 -23.20 4.26
N GLY A 227 -14.92 -23.57 4.06
CA GLY A 227 -15.48 -24.82 4.59
C GLY A 227 -15.75 -24.79 6.10
N HIS A 228 -15.69 -23.63 6.74
CA HIS A 228 -16.07 -23.42 8.14
C HIS A 228 -17.56 -23.10 8.25
N HIS A 229 -18.40 -23.97 7.71
CA HIS A 229 -19.85 -23.85 7.81
C HIS A 229 -20.31 -24.17 9.23
N ALA A 230 -21.18 -23.34 9.80
CA ALA A 230 -21.78 -23.61 11.10
C ALA A 230 -22.68 -24.86 11.01
N THR A 231 -22.23 -25.98 11.57
CA THR A 231 -23.03 -27.21 11.70
C THR A 231 -23.94 -27.12 12.93
N ASN A 232 -24.98 -26.27 12.93
CA ASN A 232 -25.96 -26.13 14.03
C ASN A 232 -25.39 -26.00 15.46
N ALA A 233 -24.09 -25.75 15.62
CA ALA A 233 -23.38 -25.61 16.87
C ALA A 233 -23.02 -24.13 17.05
N ALA A 234 -22.91 -23.72 18.30
CA ALA A 234 -22.56 -22.35 18.71
C ALA A 234 -21.42 -21.76 17.86
N PRO A 235 -21.41 -20.43 17.63
CA PRO A 235 -20.38 -19.78 16.83
C PRO A 235 -18.99 -20.23 17.27
N HIS A 236 -18.13 -20.57 16.30
CA HIS A 236 -16.74 -20.91 16.60
C HIS A 236 -16.13 -19.77 17.43
N PRO A 237 -15.55 -20.04 18.62
CA PRO A 237 -14.98 -18.99 19.46
C PRO A 237 -13.74 -18.35 18.84
N VAL A 238 -13.28 -18.88 17.70
CA VAL A 238 -12.07 -18.50 17.00
C VAL A 238 -12.29 -18.48 15.49
N VAL A 239 -11.51 -17.64 14.80
CA VAL A 239 -11.42 -17.59 13.34
C VAL A 239 -10.02 -18.08 12.93
N PRO A 240 -9.88 -18.97 11.93
CA PRO A 240 -8.55 -19.35 11.44
C PRO A 240 -7.80 -18.15 10.88
N ILE A 241 -6.53 -18.03 11.22
CA ILE A 241 -5.73 -16.84 10.89
C ILE A 241 -5.56 -16.65 9.38
N LYS A 242 -5.55 -17.75 8.62
CA LYS A 242 -5.52 -17.71 7.15
C LYS A 242 -6.75 -17.00 6.57
N VAL A 243 -7.94 -17.27 7.12
CA VAL A 243 -9.19 -16.62 6.69
C VAL A 243 -9.12 -15.10 6.93
N MET A 244 -8.57 -14.70 8.09
CA MET A 244 -8.35 -13.28 8.38
C MET A 244 -7.32 -12.65 7.44
N ALA A 245 -6.23 -13.35 7.13
CA ALA A 245 -5.25 -12.86 6.18
C ALA A 245 -5.86 -12.68 4.78
N GLU A 246 -6.67 -13.62 4.31
CA GLU A 246 -7.35 -13.49 3.02
C GLU A 246 -8.29 -12.28 2.99
N LEU A 247 -9.11 -12.11 4.02
CA LEU A 247 -10.02 -10.97 4.15
C LEU A 247 -9.29 -9.62 4.14
N ILE A 248 -8.20 -9.50 4.90
CA ILE A 248 -7.40 -8.26 4.96
C ILE A 248 -6.69 -8.03 3.62
N SER A 249 -6.26 -9.08 2.93
CA SER A 249 -5.70 -8.99 1.57
C SER A 249 -6.72 -8.42 0.59
N ASP A 250 -7.95 -8.93 0.61
CA ASP A 250 -8.99 -8.49 -0.29
C ASP A 250 -9.40 -7.04 -0.03
N LEU A 251 -9.69 -6.69 1.23
CA LEU A 251 -10.15 -5.35 1.58
C LEU A 251 -9.03 -4.30 1.50
N GLY A 252 -7.79 -4.69 1.85
CA GLY A 252 -6.65 -3.79 1.94
C GLY A 252 -5.90 -3.60 0.61
N LEU A 253 -5.93 -4.57 -0.29
CA LEU A 253 -5.18 -4.52 -1.56
C LEU A 253 -5.98 -5.01 -2.76
N ARG A 254 -6.49 -6.25 -2.76
CA ARG A 254 -6.96 -6.87 -4.00
C ARG A 254 -8.17 -6.15 -4.60
N VAL A 255 -9.22 -5.91 -3.81
CA VAL A 255 -10.42 -5.17 -4.27
C VAL A 255 -10.07 -3.76 -4.77
N PRO A 256 -9.39 -2.89 -4.00
CA PRO A 256 -9.08 -1.54 -4.48
C PRO A 256 -8.16 -1.54 -5.71
N CYS A 257 -7.22 -2.48 -5.82
CA CYS A 257 -6.30 -2.52 -6.96
C CYS A 257 -6.98 -3.06 -8.23
N VAL A 258 -7.88 -4.04 -8.10
CA VAL A 258 -8.72 -4.51 -9.22
C VAL A 258 -9.67 -3.41 -9.69
N GLU A 259 -10.28 -2.67 -8.75
CA GLU A 259 -11.13 -1.52 -9.08
C GLU A 259 -10.33 -0.43 -9.82
N GLU A 260 -9.15 -0.08 -9.31
CA GLU A 260 -8.26 0.90 -9.94
C GLU A 260 -7.83 0.46 -11.35
N ALA A 261 -7.49 -0.81 -11.54
CA ALA A 261 -7.16 -1.36 -12.86
C ALA A 261 -8.36 -1.28 -13.83
N GLY A 262 -9.58 -1.53 -13.34
CA GLY A 262 -10.81 -1.37 -14.11
C GLY A 262 -11.11 0.07 -14.54
N LEU A 263 -10.67 1.06 -13.75
CA LEU A 263 -10.76 2.47 -14.12
C LEU A 263 -9.64 2.89 -15.08
N LEU A 264 -8.39 2.49 -14.80
CA LEU A 264 -7.21 2.84 -15.60
C LEU A 264 -7.24 2.24 -17.01
N SER A 265 -7.74 1.00 -17.15
CA SER A 265 -7.85 0.31 -18.45
C SER A 265 -8.73 1.04 -19.48
N ARG A 266 -9.55 2.01 -19.05
CA ARG A 266 -10.33 2.88 -19.94
C ARG A 266 -9.49 3.95 -20.63
N TRP A 267 -8.31 4.27 -20.09
CA TRP A 267 -7.51 5.43 -20.47
C TRP A 267 -6.08 5.08 -20.91
N THR A 268 -5.57 3.91 -20.55
CA THR A 268 -4.24 3.46 -20.94
C THR A 268 -4.19 1.95 -21.17
N ASN A 269 -3.18 1.49 -21.89
CA ASN A 269 -2.89 0.06 -22.05
C ASN A 269 -2.43 -0.49 -20.70
N LEU A 270 -3.24 -1.40 -20.13
CA LEU A 270 -3.01 -1.99 -18.83
C LEU A 270 -2.91 -3.51 -18.93
N TYR A 271 -1.87 -4.06 -18.30
CA TYR A 271 -1.76 -5.49 -18.03
C TYR A 271 -1.91 -5.73 -16.53
N PHE A 272 -2.75 -6.67 -16.15
CA PHE A 272 -2.96 -7.05 -14.76
C PHE A 272 -2.59 -8.52 -14.57
N ALA A 273 -1.76 -8.83 -13.58
CA ALA A 273 -1.33 -10.20 -13.32
C ALA A 273 -1.35 -10.55 -11.83
N GLU A 274 -1.57 -11.83 -11.52
CA GLU A 274 -1.40 -12.38 -10.19
C GLU A 274 -0.09 -13.19 -10.14
N PHE A 275 0.77 -12.90 -9.17
CA PHE A 275 1.92 -13.73 -8.83
C PHE A 275 1.50 -14.74 -7.77
N SER A 276 1.62 -16.03 -8.09
CA SER A 276 1.11 -17.13 -7.23
C SER A 276 2.14 -18.22 -6.99
N TYR A 277 3.43 -17.94 -7.22
CA TYR A 277 4.50 -18.92 -7.02
C TYR A 277 5.10 -18.78 -5.63
N ALA A 278 5.08 -19.88 -4.87
CA ALA A 278 5.76 -20.00 -3.59
C ALA A 278 6.96 -20.94 -3.75
N SER A 279 8.16 -20.44 -3.43
CA SER A 279 9.35 -21.27 -3.52
C SER A 279 9.49 -22.17 -2.29
N PRO A 280 9.78 -23.47 -2.46
CA PRO A 280 10.12 -24.35 -1.34
C PRO A 280 11.44 -23.98 -0.66
N ASP A 281 12.30 -23.19 -1.33
CA ASP A 281 13.58 -22.73 -0.78
C ASP A 281 13.47 -21.36 -0.08
N ASP A 282 12.27 -20.76 0.01
CA ASP A 282 12.09 -19.47 0.68
C ASP A 282 12.15 -19.61 2.20
N VAL A 283 13.34 -19.39 2.76
CA VAL A 283 13.58 -19.46 4.21
C VAL A 283 12.75 -18.46 5.02
N ARG A 284 12.13 -17.45 4.37
CA ARG A 284 11.30 -16.45 5.05
C ARG A 284 9.96 -17.04 5.49
N VAL A 285 9.43 -18.02 4.74
CA VAL A 285 8.19 -18.71 5.11
C VAL A 285 8.44 -19.87 6.09
N GLY A 286 9.61 -20.51 6.04
CA GLY A 286 9.93 -21.67 6.87
C GLY A 286 9.01 -22.84 6.55
N ASP A 287 8.59 -23.61 7.56
CA ASP A 287 7.70 -24.78 7.38
C ASP A 287 6.20 -24.41 7.27
N GLN A 288 5.89 -23.15 6.95
CA GLN A 288 4.51 -22.63 6.94
C GLN A 288 3.97 -22.51 5.51
N ASP A 289 3.59 -23.66 4.92
CA ASP A 289 3.08 -23.74 3.53
C ASP A 289 1.90 -22.81 3.24
N TRP A 290 1.09 -22.50 4.26
CA TRP A 290 -0.09 -21.65 4.11
C TRP A 290 0.24 -20.18 3.81
N ILE A 291 1.47 -19.72 4.06
CA ILE A 291 1.92 -18.36 3.76
C ILE A 291 1.92 -18.12 2.23
N GLY A 292 2.26 -19.15 1.46
CA GLY A 292 2.16 -19.10 -0.01
C GLY A 292 2.96 -17.94 -0.63
N SER A 293 2.32 -17.26 -1.59
CA SER A 293 2.89 -16.14 -2.34
C SER A 293 2.50 -14.82 -1.67
N TYR A 294 3.27 -14.45 -0.66
CA TYR A 294 2.98 -13.30 0.20
C TYR A 294 3.48 -11.95 -0.36
N HIS A 295 3.12 -10.84 0.28
CA HIS A 295 3.54 -9.47 -0.12
C HIS A 295 5.04 -9.39 -0.38
N GLU A 296 5.45 -8.82 -1.51
CA GLU A 296 6.86 -8.65 -1.91
C GLU A 296 7.61 -9.96 -2.28
N SER A 297 6.94 -11.12 -2.24
CA SER A 297 7.57 -12.39 -2.63
C SER A 297 8.04 -12.39 -4.09
N GLU A 298 7.33 -11.67 -4.97
CA GLU A 298 7.64 -11.49 -6.38
C GLU A 298 8.93 -10.66 -6.61
N LEU A 299 9.32 -9.82 -5.66
CA LEU A 299 10.54 -9.00 -5.78
C LEU A 299 11.80 -9.84 -5.82
N GLN A 300 11.82 -10.99 -5.14
CA GLN A 300 12.94 -11.92 -5.19
C GLN A 300 13.23 -12.38 -6.62
N PHE A 301 12.17 -12.57 -7.40
CA PHE A 301 12.26 -13.03 -8.79
C PHE A 301 12.52 -11.86 -9.73
N MET A 302 11.89 -10.70 -9.49
CA MET A 302 12.10 -9.48 -10.27
C MET A 302 13.54 -9.00 -10.23
N PHE A 303 14.19 -9.07 -9.06
CA PHE A 303 15.59 -8.65 -8.89
C PHE A 303 16.59 -9.80 -9.09
N GLY A 304 16.13 -10.95 -9.61
CA GLY A 304 17.01 -12.05 -10.00
C GLY A 304 17.76 -12.70 -8.84
N GLN A 305 17.21 -12.69 -7.62
CA GLN A 305 17.84 -13.29 -6.44
C GLN A 305 18.30 -14.75 -6.66
N PRO A 306 17.56 -15.63 -7.39
CA PRO A 306 18.01 -17.00 -7.68
C PRO A 306 19.33 -17.10 -8.46
N PHE A 307 19.77 -16.01 -9.11
CA PHE A 307 21.02 -15.93 -9.87
C PHE A 307 22.20 -15.36 -9.06
N LEU A 308 21.93 -14.72 -7.91
CA LEU A 308 22.94 -14.05 -7.10
C LEU A 308 23.75 -15.01 -6.21
N GLY A 309 23.30 -16.27 -6.07
CA GLY A 309 24.00 -17.29 -5.27
C GLY A 309 24.09 -16.96 -3.78
N LEU A 310 23.15 -16.17 -3.26
CA LEU A 310 23.15 -15.74 -1.86
C LEU A 310 22.97 -16.92 -0.88
N LYS A 311 23.48 -16.74 0.34
CA LYS A 311 23.29 -17.71 1.43
C LYS A 311 21.84 -17.65 1.93
N ASN A 312 21.22 -18.81 2.13
CA ASN A 312 19.85 -18.94 2.67
C ASN A 312 18.79 -18.23 1.82
N THR A 313 18.80 -18.44 0.50
CA THR A 313 17.83 -17.85 -0.43
C THR A 313 17.41 -18.87 -1.49
N LEU A 314 16.45 -18.48 -2.33
CA LEU A 314 15.95 -19.19 -3.52
C LEU A 314 17.07 -19.82 -4.36
N ARG A 315 16.98 -21.12 -4.66
CA ARG A 315 18.09 -21.89 -5.28
C ARG A 315 17.65 -22.93 -6.29
N SER A 316 16.41 -23.35 -6.28
CA SER A 316 15.94 -24.42 -7.15
C SER A 316 16.06 -24.03 -8.64
N PRO A 317 16.23 -25.00 -9.56
CA PRO A 317 16.15 -24.73 -11.00
C PRO A 317 14.83 -24.08 -11.41
N HIS A 318 13.75 -24.38 -10.68
CA HIS A 318 12.44 -23.79 -10.91
C HIS A 318 12.41 -22.30 -10.52
N ASP A 319 13.01 -21.91 -9.38
CA ASP A 319 13.13 -20.50 -8.99
C ASP A 319 13.86 -19.68 -10.05
N ARG A 320 14.93 -20.23 -10.64
CA ARG A 320 15.65 -19.58 -11.74
C ARG A 320 14.77 -19.42 -12.98
N THR A 321 13.93 -20.41 -13.28
CA THR A 321 13.00 -20.34 -14.42
C THR A 321 11.94 -19.27 -14.20
N VAL A 322 11.38 -19.22 -12.99
CA VAL A 322 10.40 -18.18 -12.60
C VAL A 322 11.05 -16.80 -12.66
N ALA A 323 12.25 -16.63 -12.10
CA ALA A 323 12.96 -15.35 -12.15
C ALA A 323 13.31 -14.93 -13.58
N ALA A 324 13.82 -15.84 -14.42
CA ALA A 324 14.09 -15.53 -15.83
C ALA A 324 12.81 -15.09 -16.58
N THR A 325 11.71 -15.80 -16.34
CA THR A 325 10.41 -15.47 -16.95
C THR A 325 9.90 -14.12 -16.47
N PHE A 326 9.93 -13.87 -15.16
CA PHE A 326 9.42 -12.64 -14.57
C PHE A 326 10.27 -11.43 -14.97
N MET A 327 11.61 -11.53 -14.95
CA MET A 327 12.49 -10.47 -15.44
C MET A 327 12.30 -10.19 -16.93
N ALA A 328 11.95 -11.18 -17.75
CA ALA A 328 11.71 -10.97 -19.19
C ALA A 328 10.37 -10.24 -19.47
N LEU A 329 9.44 -10.20 -18.51
CA LEU A 329 8.18 -9.47 -18.66
C LEU A 329 8.35 -7.94 -18.45
N PHE A 330 9.44 -7.50 -17.79
CA PHE A 330 9.70 -6.10 -17.44
C PHE A 330 10.86 -5.51 -18.24
#